data_AF-A0A2E6RAS8-F1
#
_entry.id   AF-A0A2E6RAS8-F1
#
_cell.length_a   1.000
_cell.length_b   1.000
_cell.length_c   1.000
_cell.angle_alpha   90.00
_cell.angle_beta   90.00
_cell.angle_gamma   90.00
#
_symmetry.space_group_name_H-M   'P 1'
#
loop_
_entity.id
_entity.type
_entity.pdbx_description
1 polymer ?
#
loop_
_entity_poly.entity_id
_entity_poly.type
_entity_poly.pdbx_seq_one_letter_code
_entity_poly.pdbx_strand_id
1 'polypeptide(L)'
;MARIRGRKQGPNRCLICLSIERDTVREGGSLHEESCAMKNLVLTILLMASLSTWAVAQDVYKWVDENGEVHYSQTLPPERASDAHDRLTRDGLLAERVDRVKTADELAELESQREEQREQAEQERIQAQQDRLFLAAYPTEEDVRRTIATRRETVMSERSSVESLIDQSRSRFVATVRQAAELERSGEPVPEYLVERIDEARAGIRELNRRLDEIDQRLESLDQELASELARHRRLTDSG
;
A
#
# COMPACT_ATOMS: atom_id res chain seq x y z
N MET A 1 16.94 -31.31 -12.86
CA MET A 1 18.34 -30.97 -13.17
C MET A 1 18.56 -29.50 -12.85
N ALA A 2 19.19 -29.19 -11.73
CA ALA A 2 19.55 -27.84 -11.32
C ALA A 2 21.08 -27.76 -11.21
N ARG A 3 21.69 -26.79 -11.89
CA ARG A 3 23.04 -26.30 -11.54
C ARG A 3 23.25 -24.88 -12.04
N ILE A 4 23.17 -23.98 -11.07
CA ILE A 4 23.61 -22.58 -11.11
C ILE A 4 25.15 -22.57 -11.22
N ARG A 5 25.73 -21.70 -12.05
CA ARG A 5 27.10 -21.19 -11.90
C ARG A 5 27.13 -19.73 -12.30
N GLY A 6 27.33 -18.87 -11.31
CA GLY A 6 27.84 -17.53 -11.54
C GLY A 6 29.37 -17.50 -11.60
N ARG A 7 29.90 -16.34 -11.99
CA ARG A 7 30.92 -15.54 -11.27
C ARG A 7 31.92 -14.89 -12.24
N LYS A 8 31.91 -13.54 -12.25
CA LYS A 8 33.02 -12.54 -12.35
C LYS A 8 33.97 -12.65 -13.58
N GLN A 9 34.72 -11.66 -14.04
CA GLN A 9 35.18 -10.37 -13.55
C GLN A 9 35.73 -9.62 -14.78
N GLY A 10 35.54 -8.31 -14.88
CA GLY A 10 36.21 -7.48 -15.89
C GLY A 10 37.68 -7.18 -15.56
N PRO A 11 38.42 -6.64 -16.53
CA PRO A 11 39.40 -5.58 -16.28
C PRO A 11 39.15 -4.39 -17.24
N ASN A 12 39.06 -3.16 -16.71
CA ASN A 12 40.16 -2.19 -16.67
C ASN A 12 40.87 -1.97 -18.01
N ARG A 13 40.59 -0.86 -18.70
CA ARG A 13 41.51 0.30 -18.73
C ARG A 13 41.07 1.41 -19.69
N CYS A 14 41.13 2.61 -19.14
CA CYS A 14 41.21 3.92 -19.75
C CYS A 14 42.27 3.96 -20.87
N LEU A 15 41.91 4.50 -22.03
CA LEU A 15 42.85 4.96 -23.06
C LEU A 15 42.34 6.28 -23.65
N ILE A 16 42.82 7.36 -23.04
CA ILE A 16 42.87 8.70 -23.61
C ILE A 16 43.92 8.64 -24.72
N CYS A 17 43.49 8.78 -25.97
CA CYS A 17 44.35 9.04 -27.12
C CYS A 17 44.22 10.52 -27.47
N LEU A 18 45.25 11.31 -27.19
CA LEU A 18 45.43 12.61 -27.84
C LEU A 18 46.88 12.71 -28.28
N SER A 19 47.02 12.60 -29.60
CA SER A 19 48.24 12.72 -30.39
C SER A 19 48.89 14.08 -30.19
N ILE A 20 50.20 14.09 -29.92
CA ILE A 20 51.08 15.17 -30.33
C ILE A 20 52.36 14.52 -30.89
N GLU A 21 52.43 14.42 -32.22
CA GLU A 21 53.66 14.20 -32.99
C GLU A 21 54.57 15.43 -32.79
N ARG A 22 55.83 15.27 -32.34
CA ARG A 22 57.03 14.94 -33.13
C ARG A 22 57.46 16.10 -34.03
N ASP A 23 58.57 16.74 -33.68
CA ASP A 23 59.76 16.97 -34.54
C ASP A 23 60.64 18.07 -33.92
N THR A 24 61.78 17.73 -33.31
CA THR A 24 63.10 17.34 -33.87
C THR A 24 64.01 18.54 -34.17
N VAL A 25 65.28 18.37 -33.75
CA VAL A 25 66.52 18.89 -34.38
C VAL A 25 66.85 20.37 -34.06
N ARG A 26 68.09 20.83 -33.85
CA ARG A 26 69.45 20.29 -33.67
C ARG A 26 70.38 21.52 -33.67
N GLU A 27 71.51 21.45 -32.95
CA GLU A 27 72.72 22.31 -33.09
C GLU A 27 72.52 23.81 -32.80
N GLY A 28 73.48 24.61 -32.35
CA GLY A 28 74.93 24.55 -32.24
C GLY A 28 75.36 26.00 -31.92
N GLY A 29 76.43 26.19 -31.14
CA GLY A 29 76.65 27.42 -30.37
C GLY A 29 77.33 28.63 -31.05
N SER A 30 78.14 29.31 -30.24
CA SER A 30 78.80 30.63 -30.36
C SER A 30 77.84 31.82 -30.21
N LEU A 31 77.80 32.54 -29.08
CA LEU A 31 78.78 33.46 -28.44
C LEU A 31 79.14 34.71 -29.26
N HIS A 32 78.80 35.84 -28.62
CA HIS A 32 79.26 37.23 -28.83
C HIS A 32 78.86 37.86 -30.18
N GLU A 33 78.38 39.11 -30.26
CA GLU A 33 78.80 40.31 -29.54
C GLU A 33 77.81 41.47 -29.87
N GLU A 34 77.75 42.48 -29.00
CA GLU A 34 77.31 43.88 -29.25
C GLU A 34 75.84 44.17 -29.61
N SER A 35 75.07 44.72 -28.65
CA SER A 35 74.73 46.15 -28.66
C SER A 35 73.81 46.49 -27.47
N CYS A 36 74.41 47.17 -26.51
CA CYS A 36 73.84 47.66 -25.26
C CYS A 36 73.23 49.04 -25.53
N ALA A 37 71.92 49.24 -25.26
CA ALA A 37 71.36 50.54 -24.82
C ALA A 37 69.81 50.63 -24.82
N MET A 38 69.05 49.70 -25.42
CA MET A 38 67.59 49.93 -25.60
C MET A 38 66.66 48.95 -24.85
N LYS A 39 67.22 48.00 -24.08
CA LYS A 39 66.48 46.89 -23.46
C LYS A 39 66.14 47.09 -21.96
N ASN A 40 66.71 48.12 -21.33
CA ASN A 40 66.53 48.41 -19.90
C ASN A 40 65.28 49.28 -19.57
N LEU A 41 64.60 49.84 -20.57
CA LEU A 41 63.35 50.59 -20.37
C LEU A 41 62.11 49.68 -20.37
N VAL A 42 62.18 48.53 -21.05
CA VAL A 42 61.06 47.57 -21.16
C VAL A 42 61.01 46.64 -19.93
N LEU A 43 62.15 46.42 -19.26
CA LEU A 43 62.25 45.50 -18.13
C LEU A 43 61.71 46.08 -16.81
N THR A 44 61.62 47.40 -16.67
CA THR A 44 61.12 48.07 -15.46
C THR A 44 59.60 48.26 -15.44
N ILE A 45 58.94 48.28 -16.60
CA ILE A 45 57.46 48.33 -16.69
C ILE A 45 56.85 46.92 -16.52
N LEU A 46 57.60 45.86 -16.84
CA LEU A 46 57.12 44.47 -16.74
C LEU A 46 57.18 43.90 -15.31
N LEU A 47 58.00 44.48 -14.42
CA LEU A 47 58.18 43.97 -13.05
C LEU A 47 57.14 44.49 -12.04
N MET A 48 56.28 45.45 -12.44
CA MET A 48 55.35 46.14 -11.54
C MET A 48 53.86 45.78 -11.78
N ALA A 49 53.58 44.63 -12.41
CA ALA A 49 52.24 44.26 -12.87
C ALA A 49 51.77 42.85 -12.49
N SER A 50 52.35 42.18 -11.49
CA SER A 50 51.94 40.80 -11.15
C SER A 50 51.90 40.47 -9.66
N LEU A 51 51.47 41.42 -8.81
CA LEU A 51 50.77 41.06 -7.57
C LEU A 51 49.26 41.16 -7.80
N SER A 52 48.74 40.30 -8.66
CA SER A 52 47.31 40.03 -8.72
C SER A 52 47.01 38.97 -7.67
N THR A 53 46.69 39.42 -6.45
CA THR A 53 46.12 38.58 -5.41
C THR A 53 44.93 37.82 -6.00
N TRP A 54 45.02 36.49 -6.07
CA TRP A 54 43.84 35.67 -6.38
C TRP A 54 42.83 35.89 -5.26
N ALA A 55 41.84 36.74 -5.51
CA ALA A 55 40.66 36.83 -4.67
C ALA A 55 39.91 35.51 -4.85
N VAL A 56 40.03 34.63 -3.86
CA VAL A 56 39.21 33.43 -3.76
C VAL A 56 37.76 33.91 -3.67
N ALA A 57 37.00 33.70 -4.75
CA ALA A 57 35.59 34.09 -4.83
C ALA A 57 34.80 33.29 -3.77
N GLN A 58 34.05 33.98 -2.92
CA GLN A 58 33.34 33.38 -1.79
C GLN A 58 31.82 33.43 -2.01
N ASP A 59 31.14 32.33 -1.69
CA ASP A 59 29.67 32.22 -1.74
C ASP A 59 29.02 33.02 -0.59
N VAL A 60 27.84 33.60 -0.85
CA VAL A 60 27.09 34.40 0.14
C VAL A 60 25.85 33.64 0.59
N TYR A 61 25.66 33.49 1.90
CA TYR A 61 24.50 32.83 2.49
C TYR A 61 23.48 33.87 2.95
N LYS A 62 22.20 33.63 2.66
CA LYS A 62 21.05 34.41 3.11
C LYS A 62 20.19 33.57 4.05
N TRP A 63 19.92 34.04 5.26
CA TRP A 63 18.98 33.40 6.19
C TRP A 63 18.13 34.44 6.91
N VAL A 64 17.08 33.98 7.58
CA VAL A 64 16.19 34.81 8.40
C VAL A 64 16.42 34.44 9.87
N ASP A 65 16.60 35.43 10.74
CA ASP A 65 16.74 35.18 12.17
C ASP A 65 15.39 35.08 12.92
N GLU A 66 15.44 34.81 14.23
CA GLU A 66 14.27 34.66 15.09
C GLU A 66 13.43 35.96 15.21
N ASN A 67 14.02 37.11 14.92
CA ASN A 67 13.35 38.41 14.90
C ASN A 67 12.74 38.75 13.53
N GLY A 68 12.93 37.87 12.54
CA GLY A 68 12.47 38.08 11.16
C GLY A 68 13.40 38.96 10.31
N GLU A 69 14.61 39.26 10.78
CA GLU A 69 15.60 40.03 10.04
C GLU A 69 16.36 39.14 9.06
N VAL A 70 16.52 39.62 7.82
CA VAL A 70 17.23 38.91 6.75
C VAL A 70 18.71 39.24 6.83
N HIS A 71 19.55 38.23 7.05
CA HIS A 71 20.99 38.36 7.17
C HIS A 71 21.70 37.79 5.94
N TYR A 72 22.76 38.49 5.51
CA TYR A 72 23.65 38.05 4.43
C TYR A 72 25.07 37.95 4.98
N SER A 73 25.69 36.76 4.91
CA SER A 73 27.07 36.56 5.39
C SER A 73 27.83 35.60 4.48
N GLN A 74 29.15 35.76 4.45
CA GLN A 74 30.07 34.87 3.72
C GLN A 74 30.42 33.61 4.52
N THR A 75 29.93 33.49 5.76
CA THR A 75 30.09 32.31 6.60
C THR A 75 28.79 32.06 7.35
N LEU A 76 28.19 30.90 7.15
CA LEU A 76 27.00 30.46 7.86
C LEU A 76 27.40 30.01 9.28
N PRO A 77 26.83 30.61 10.35
CA PRO A 77 27.08 30.16 11.71
C PRO A 77 26.65 28.69 11.90
N PRO A 78 27.42 27.86 12.62
CA PRO A 78 27.11 26.43 12.79
C PRO A 78 25.76 26.20 13.49
N GLU A 79 25.32 27.16 14.31
CA GLU A 79 24.05 27.15 15.03
C GLU A 79 22.82 27.26 14.11
N ARG A 80 22.98 27.80 12.89
CA ARG A 80 21.90 28.06 11.92
C ARG A 80 21.97 27.15 10.69
N ALA A 81 22.88 26.18 10.69
CA ALA A 81 23.03 25.21 9.61
C ALA A 81 21.78 24.31 9.42
N SER A 82 20.97 24.15 10.46
CA SER A 82 19.71 23.37 10.45
C SER A 82 18.47 24.18 10.04
N ASP A 83 18.59 25.50 9.93
CA ASP A 83 17.49 26.39 9.59
C ASP A 83 17.43 26.63 8.08
N ALA A 84 16.28 27.15 7.61
CA ALA A 84 16.12 27.47 6.21
C ALA A 84 17.10 28.58 5.78
N HIS A 85 17.97 28.29 4.82
CA HIS A 85 18.93 29.24 4.28
C HIS A 85 19.12 29.07 2.76
N ASP A 86 19.32 30.20 2.08
CA ASP A 86 19.60 30.26 0.65
C ASP A 86 21.11 30.51 0.45
N ARG A 87 21.81 29.63 -0.26
CA ARG A 87 23.15 29.92 -0.80
C ARG A 87 23.01 30.69 -2.11
N LEU A 88 23.59 31.87 -2.17
CA LEU A 88 23.60 32.74 -3.34
C LEU A 88 24.99 32.72 -3.99
N THR A 89 25.01 32.61 -5.32
CA THR A 89 26.22 32.86 -6.13
C THR A 89 26.59 34.34 -6.02
N ARG A 90 27.86 34.69 -6.30
CA ARG A 90 28.37 36.07 -6.33
C ARG A 90 27.49 37.07 -7.10
N ASP A 91 26.79 36.62 -8.15
CA ASP A 91 25.89 37.47 -8.96
C ASP A 91 24.50 37.69 -8.32
N GLY A 92 24.31 37.26 -7.06
CA GLY A 92 23.04 37.36 -6.32
C GLY A 92 21.99 36.34 -6.77
N LEU A 93 22.38 35.38 -7.61
CA LEU A 93 21.51 34.30 -8.08
C LEU A 93 21.45 33.17 -7.04
N LEU A 94 20.27 32.57 -6.86
CA LEU A 94 20.08 31.43 -5.95
C LEU A 94 20.85 30.21 -6.48
N ALA A 95 21.90 29.83 -5.77
CA ALA A 95 22.70 28.65 -6.09
C ALA A 95 22.08 27.39 -5.50
N GLU A 96 21.59 27.45 -4.26
CA GLU A 96 20.98 26.33 -3.54
C GLU A 96 20.06 26.86 -2.45
N ARG A 97 18.88 26.25 -2.26
CA ARG A 97 18.00 26.51 -1.13
C ARG A 97 18.02 25.30 -0.23
N VAL A 98 18.40 25.49 1.02
CA VAL A 98 18.34 24.47 2.06
C VAL A 98 17.14 24.82 2.93
N ASP A 99 16.11 23.97 2.89
CA ASP A 99 14.93 24.12 3.75
C ASP A 99 15.26 23.71 5.19
N ARG A 100 14.49 24.21 6.15
CA ARG A 100 14.62 23.84 7.57
C ARG A 100 14.52 22.32 7.73
N VAL A 101 15.32 21.76 8.62
CA VAL A 101 15.15 20.36 9.05
C VAL A 101 13.75 20.19 9.63
N LYS A 102 12.96 19.28 9.04
CA LYS A 102 11.59 18.97 9.50
C LYS A 102 11.60 18.66 10.99
N THR A 103 10.62 19.21 11.70
CA THR A 103 10.44 18.88 13.11
C THR A 103 10.07 17.41 13.29
N ALA A 104 10.34 16.85 14.48
CA ALA A 104 9.99 15.46 14.78
C ALA A 104 8.50 15.17 14.54
N ASP A 105 7.63 16.14 14.85
CA ASP A 105 6.18 16.05 14.65
C ASP A 105 5.79 16.06 13.16
N GLU A 106 6.41 16.91 12.34
CA GLU A 106 6.18 16.94 10.88
C GLU A 106 6.70 15.68 10.17
N LEU A 107 7.76 15.06 10.71
CA LEU A 107 8.26 13.78 10.19
C LEU A 107 7.32 12.64 10.58
N ALA A 108 6.82 12.62 11.83
CA ALA A 108 5.85 11.63 12.30
C ALA A 108 4.53 11.70 11.53
N GLU A 109 4.00 12.91 11.27
CA GLU A 109 2.80 13.11 10.46
C GLU A 109 2.99 12.62 9.01
N LEU A 110 4.14 12.91 8.40
CA LEU A 110 4.47 12.42 7.06
C LEU A 110 4.60 10.89 7.02
N GLU A 111 5.15 10.28 8.07
CA GLU A 111 5.23 8.83 8.21
C GLU A 111 3.85 8.20 8.36
N SER A 112 2.98 8.78 9.19
CA SER A 112 1.57 8.35 9.34
C SER A 112 0.83 8.41 8.00
N GLN A 113 0.91 9.53 7.28
CA GLN A 113 0.26 9.67 5.97
C GLN A 113 0.81 8.66 4.94
N ARG A 114 2.11 8.35 4.99
CA ARG A 114 2.72 7.33 4.12
C ARG A 114 2.26 5.92 4.49
N GLU A 115 2.09 5.65 5.77
CA GLU A 115 1.57 4.37 6.26
C GLU A 115 0.11 4.19 5.83
N GLU A 116 -0.74 5.19 6.06
CA GLU A 116 -2.12 5.21 5.58
C GLU A 116 -2.22 5.01 4.05
N GLN A 117 -1.39 5.71 3.28
CA GLN A 117 -1.33 5.52 1.81
C GLN A 117 -0.90 4.11 1.42
N ARG A 118 0.06 3.52 2.14
CA ARG A 118 0.49 2.14 1.89
C ARG A 118 -0.60 1.13 2.24
N GLU A 119 -1.30 1.34 3.35
CA GLU A 119 -2.42 0.49 3.76
C GLU A 119 -3.56 0.58 2.75
N GLN A 120 -3.93 1.78 2.31
CA GLN A 120 -4.94 2.01 1.27
C GLN A 120 -4.54 1.32 -0.05
N ALA A 121 -3.29 1.52 -0.50
CA ALA A 121 -2.80 0.89 -1.74
C ALA A 121 -2.79 -0.64 -1.63
N GLU A 122 -2.44 -1.21 -0.47
CA GLU A 122 -2.48 -2.65 -0.26
C GLU A 122 -3.91 -3.18 -0.22
N GLN A 123 -4.84 -2.46 0.42
CA GLN A 123 -6.26 -2.80 0.41
C GLN A 123 -6.84 -2.79 -1.01
N GLU A 124 -6.55 -1.76 -1.81
CA GLU A 124 -6.96 -1.68 -3.21
C GLU A 124 -6.38 -2.84 -4.04
N ARG A 125 -5.11 -3.17 -3.81
CA ARG A 125 -4.45 -4.31 -4.48
C ARG A 125 -5.12 -5.64 -4.14
N ILE A 126 -5.45 -5.85 -2.86
CA ILE A 126 -6.17 -7.03 -2.38
C ILE A 126 -7.57 -7.08 -2.98
N GLN A 127 -8.32 -5.97 -2.98
CA GLN A 127 -9.65 -5.91 -3.57
C GLN A 127 -9.64 -6.22 -5.06
N ALA A 128 -8.73 -5.59 -5.83
CA ALA A 128 -8.57 -5.85 -7.25
C ALA A 128 -8.20 -7.32 -7.53
N GLN A 129 -7.40 -7.95 -6.66
CA GLN A 129 -7.11 -9.38 -6.76
C GLN A 129 -8.35 -10.23 -6.49
N GLN A 130 -9.12 -9.92 -5.44
CA GLN A 130 -10.36 -10.63 -5.12
C GLN A 130 -11.40 -10.50 -6.23
N ASP A 131 -11.53 -9.33 -6.83
CA ASP A 131 -12.46 -9.08 -7.93
C ASP A 131 -12.08 -9.86 -9.19
N ARG A 132 -10.78 -9.95 -9.52
CA ARG A 132 -10.29 -10.80 -10.61
C ARG A 132 -10.59 -12.28 -10.34
N LEU A 133 -10.37 -12.75 -9.11
CA LEU A 133 -10.70 -14.12 -8.73
C LEU A 133 -12.20 -14.38 -8.77
N PHE A 134 -13.02 -13.41 -8.37
CA PHE A 134 -14.46 -13.48 -8.43
C PHE A 134 -14.95 -13.63 -9.88
N LEU A 135 -14.52 -12.76 -10.79
CA LEU A 135 -14.87 -12.87 -12.21
C LEU A 135 -14.33 -14.15 -12.87
N ALA A 136 -13.18 -14.65 -12.41
CA ALA A 136 -12.66 -15.94 -12.88
C ALA A 136 -13.49 -17.13 -12.39
N ALA A 137 -14.02 -17.07 -11.17
CA ALA A 137 -14.90 -18.10 -10.61
C ALA A 137 -16.32 -18.03 -11.19
N TYR A 138 -16.79 -16.82 -11.52
CA TYR A 138 -18.12 -16.54 -12.06
C TYR A 138 -18.01 -15.74 -13.36
N PRO A 139 -17.73 -16.41 -14.50
CA PRO A 139 -17.61 -15.73 -15.79
C PRO A 139 -18.91 -15.07 -16.27
N THR A 140 -20.06 -15.56 -15.82
CA THR A 140 -21.38 -15.03 -16.17
C THR A 140 -22.27 -14.86 -14.95
N GLU A 141 -23.28 -13.98 -15.04
CA GLU A 141 -24.31 -13.85 -14.00
C GLU A 141 -25.03 -15.18 -13.73
N GLU A 142 -25.14 -16.04 -14.74
CA GLU A 142 -25.79 -17.34 -14.61
C GLU A 142 -24.98 -18.30 -13.73
N ASP A 143 -23.65 -18.19 -13.72
CA ASP A 143 -22.80 -19.01 -12.85
C ASP A 143 -22.96 -18.62 -11.38
N VAL A 144 -23.16 -17.32 -11.09
CA VAL A 144 -23.53 -16.83 -9.75
C VAL A 144 -24.88 -17.42 -9.34
N ARG A 145 -25.90 -17.28 -10.20
CA ARG A 145 -27.24 -17.82 -9.95
C ARG A 145 -27.22 -19.31 -9.69
N ARG A 146 -26.54 -20.08 -10.55
CA ARG A 146 -26.45 -21.54 -10.43
C ARG A 146 -25.79 -21.95 -9.11
N THR A 147 -24.68 -21.31 -8.75
CA THR A 147 -23.94 -21.65 -7.52
C THR A 147 -24.80 -21.44 -6.29
N ILE A 148 -25.48 -20.30 -6.20
CA ILE A 148 -26.35 -20.00 -5.05
C ILE A 148 -27.61 -20.87 -5.10
N ALA A 149 -28.18 -21.15 -6.27
CA ALA A 149 -29.32 -22.05 -6.43
C ALA A 149 -29.02 -23.46 -5.91
N THR A 150 -27.84 -24.03 -6.20
CA THR A 150 -27.42 -25.33 -5.66
C THR A 150 -27.29 -25.32 -4.13
N ARG A 151 -26.73 -24.24 -3.55
CA ARG A 151 -26.68 -24.09 -2.09
C ARG A 151 -28.09 -23.98 -1.50
N ARG A 152 -28.96 -23.19 -2.12
CA ARG A 152 -30.36 -23.00 -1.74
C ARG A 152 -31.15 -24.31 -1.79
N GLU A 153 -30.96 -25.12 -2.81
CA GLU A 153 -31.58 -26.46 -2.93
C GLU A 153 -31.18 -27.37 -1.77
N THR A 154 -29.92 -27.34 -1.37
CA THR A 154 -29.43 -28.11 -0.21
C THR A 154 -30.17 -27.70 1.07
N VAL A 155 -30.30 -26.39 1.30
CA VAL A 155 -31.02 -25.85 2.47
C VAL A 155 -32.52 -26.15 2.39
N MET A 156 -33.12 -26.11 1.19
CA MET A 156 -34.53 -26.50 0.99
C MET A 156 -34.77 -27.99 1.28
N SER A 157 -33.83 -28.86 0.93
CA SER A 157 -33.91 -30.29 1.28
C SER A 157 -33.86 -30.51 2.78
N GLU A 158 -33.01 -29.75 3.48
CA GLU A 158 -32.98 -29.71 4.95
C GLU A 158 -34.33 -29.25 5.52
N ARG A 159 -34.89 -28.15 4.97
CA ARG A 159 -36.20 -27.61 5.34
C ARG A 159 -37.31 -28.66 5.25
N SER A 160 -37.43 -29.31 4.08
CA SER A 160 -38.43 -30.35 3.81
C SER A 160 -38.30 -31.54 4.77
N SER A 161 -37.06 -31.91 5.12
CA SER A 161 -36.79 -32.96 6.11
C SER A 161 -37.29 -32.56 7.50
N VAL A 162 -37.04 -31.32 7.92
CA VAL A 162 -37.51 -30.80 9.23
C VAL A 162 -39.03 -30.68 9.25
N GLU A 163 -39.67 -30.19 8.19
CA GLU A 163 -41.13 -30.15 8.07
C GLU A 163 -41.76 -31.53 8.20
N SER A 164 -41.20 -32.52 7.51
CA SER A 164 -41.63 -33.92 7.63
C SER A 164 -41.48 -34.46 9.05
N LEU A 165 -40.43 -34.06 9.78
CA LEU A 165 -40.23 -34.41 11.18
C LEU A 165 -41.26 -33.73 12.10
N ILE A 166 -41.61 -32.47 11.83
CA ILE A 166 -42.65 -31.73 12.56
C ILE A 166 -43.99 -32.43 12.41
N ASP A 167 -44.37 -32.81 11.19
CA ASP A 167 -45.66 -33.45 10.92
C ASP A 167 -45.78 -34.83 11.58
N GLN A 168 -44.70 -35.62 11.54
CA GLN A 168 -44.62 -36.88 12.27
C GLN A 168 -44.73 -36.68 13.79
N SER A 169 -44.05 -35.67 14.33
CA SER A 169 -44.08 -35.36 15.77
C SER A 169 -45.46 -34.88 16.20
N ARG A 170 -46.12 -34.03 15.41
CA ARG A 170 -47.51 -33.59 15.62
C ARG A 170 -48.48 -34.76 15.60
N SER A 171 -48.32 -35.68 14.65
CA SER A 171 -49.17 -36.88 14.58
C SER A 171 -49.06 -37.75 15.82
N ARG A 172 -47.83 -37.98 16.32
CA ARG A 172 -47.58 -38.71 17.58
C ARG A 172 -48.12 -37.99 18.80
N PHE A 173 -47.97 -36.66 18.85
CA PHE A 173 -48.55 -35.82 19.89
C PHE A 173 -50.06 -35.96 19.95
N VAL A 174 -50.75 -35.79 18.82
CA VAL A 174 -52.22 -35.93 18.73
C VAL A 174 -52.67 -37.33 19.15
N ALA A 175 -51.96 -38.39 18.75
CA ALA A 175 -52.27 -39.75 19.16
C ALA A 175 -52.15 -39.94 20.68
N THR A 176 -51.12 -39.38 21.30
CA THR A 176 -50.88 -39.46 22.76
C THR A 176 -51.94 -38.68 23.53
N VAL A 177 -52.28 -37.46 23.08
CA VAL A 177 -53.36 -36.64 23.66
C VAL A 177 -54.70 -37.37 23.55
N ARG A 178 -54.98 -38.02 22.42
CA ARG A 178 -56.22 -38.80 22.24
C ARG A 178 -56.32 -39.96 23.21
N GLN A 179 -55.21 -40.65 23.47
CA GLN A 179 -55.14 -41.74 24.45
C GLN A 179 -55.43 -41.22 25.87
N ALA A 180 -54.78 -40.14 26.29
CA ALA A 180 -55.03 -39.52 27.59
C ALA A 180 -56.50 -39.08 27.73
N ALA A 181 -57.06 -38.44 26.71
CA ALA A 181 -58.45 -37.98 26.72
C ALA A 181 -59.48 -39.12 26.78
N GLU A 182 -59.15 -40.32 26.28
CA GLU A 182 -60.03 -41.50 26.42
C GLU A 182 -60.08 -41.99 27.87
N LEU A 183 -58.94 -42.01 28.56
CA LEU A 183 -58.87 -42.39 29.99
C LEU A 183 -59.66 -41.41 30.85
N GLU A 184 -59.52 -40.10 30.60
CA GLU A 184 -60.32 -39.09 31.31
C GLU A 184 -61.82 -39.29 31.08
N ARG A 185 -62.23 -39.62 29.84
CA ARG A 185 -63.64 -39.89 29.51
C ARG A 185 -64.17 -41.16 30.17
N SER A 186 -63.33 -42.19 30.36
CA SER A 186 -63.71 -43.40 31.09
C SER A 186 -63.71 -43.22 32.62
N GLY A 187 -63.34 -42.03 33.11
CA GLY A 187 -63.26 -41.73 34.54
C GLY A 187 -61.99 -42.25 35.21
N GLU A 188 -61.01 -42.72 34.43
CA GLU A 188 -59.70 -43.15 34.91
C GLU A 188 -58.74 -41.95 34.97
N PRO A 189 -57.89 -41.85 36.01
CA PRO A 189 -56.88 -40.81 36.04
C PRO A 189 -55.85 -41.04 34.94
N VAL A 190 -55.42 -39.97 34.27
CA VAL A 190 -54.35 -40.05 33.26
C VAL A 190 -53.05 -40.46 33.95
N PRO A 191 -52.40 -41.56 33.53
CA PRO A 191 -51.09 -41.93 34.04
C PRO A 191 -50.03 -40.86 33.78
N GLU A 192 -49.14 -40.65 34.74
CA GLU A 192 -48.07 -39.63 34.66
C GLU A 192 -47.22 -39.76 33.39
N TYR A 193 -46.89 -40.99 32.98
CA TYR A 193 -46.08 -41.22 31.77
C TYR A 193 -46.72 -40.65 30.49
N LEU A 194 -48.06 -40.54 30.42
CA LEU A 194 -48.73 -39.91 29.28
C LEU A 194 -48.62 -38.39 29.34
N VAL A 195 -48.72 -37.80 30.53
CA VAL A 195 -48.51 -36.37 30.74
C VAL A 195 -47.08 -35.98 30.34
N GLU A 196 -46.09 -36.70 30.86
CA GLU A 196 -44.68 -36.51 30.51
C GLU A 196 -44.45 -36.62 28.99
N ARG A 197 -44.97 -37.67 28.34
CA ARG A 197 -44.85 -37.83 26.87
C ARG A 197 -45.49 -36.70 26.08
N ILE A 198 -46.62 -36.15 26.55
CA ILE A 198 -47.29 -35.01 25.92
C ILE A 198 -46.40 -33.76 26.01
N ASP A 199 -45.80 -33.51 27.17
CA ASP A 199 -44.93 -32.36 27.38
C ASP A 199 -43.60 -32.47 26.63
N GLU A 200 -42.99 -33.64 26.60
CA GLU A 200 -41.82 -33.95 25.77
C GLU A 200 -42.12 -33.74 24.29
N ALA A 201 -43.24 -34.27 23.79
CA ALA A 201 -43.63 -34.10 22.40
C ALA A 201 -43.89 -32.62 22.07
N ARG A 202 -44.50 -31.85 22.98
CA ARG A 202 -44.70 -30.41 22.82
C ARG A 202 -43.37 -29.66 22.78
N ALA A 203 -42.44 -30.00 23.66
CA ALA A 203 -41.09 -29.42 23.68
C ALA A 203 -40.32 -29.74 22.38
N GLY A 204 -40.37 -30.98 21.91
CA GLY A 204 -39.77 -31.40 20.66
C GLY A 204 -40.33 -30.65 19.45
N ILE A 205 -41.65 -30.48 19.36
CA ILE A 205 -42.28 -29.69 18.29
C ILE A 205 -41.82 -28.22 18.33
N ARG A 206 -41.68 -27.63 19.52
CA ARG A 206 -41.17 -26.25 19.65
C ARG A 206 -39.74 -26.13 19.13
N GLU A 207 -38.85 -27.06 19.48
CA GLU A 207 -37.46 -27.03 19.00
C GLU A 207 -37.38 -27.22 17.48
N LEU A 208 -38.18 -28.14 16.92
CA LEU A 208 -38.23 -28.33 15.48
C LEU A 208 -38.73 -27.08 14.73
N ASN A 209 -39.72 -26.38 15.27
CA ASN A 209 -40.17 -25.10 14.69
C ASN A 209 -39.06 -24.03 14.78
N ARG A 210 -38.34 -23.95 15.90
CA ARG A 210 -37.20 -23.03 16.04
C ARG A 210 -36.13 -23.29 14.98
N ARG A 211 -35.83 -24.57 14.73
CA ARG A 211 -34.91 -24.98 13.66
C ARG A 211 -35.45 -24.65 12.27
N LEU A 212 -36.76 -24.78 12.04
CA LEU A 212 -37.39 -24.38 10.79
C LEU A 212 -37.22 -22.87 10.55
N ASP A 213 -37.40 -22.05 11.58
CA ASP A 213 -37.20 -20.60 11.50
C ASP A 213 -35.73 -20.24 11.18
N GLU A 214 -34.75 -20.93 11.78
CA GLU A 214 -33.33 -20.76 11.45
C GLU A 214 -33.02 -21.12 9.99
N ILE A 215 -33.64 -22.18 9.47
CA ILE A 215 -33.49 -22.59 8.07
C ILE A 215 -34.11 -21.53 7.14
N ASP A 216 -35.27 -20.98 7.51
CA ASP A 216 -35.94 -19.93 6.74
C ASP A 216 -35.11 -18.64 6.69
N GLN A 217 -34.48 -18.25 7.81
CA GLN A 217 -33.53 -17.14 7.85
C GLN A 217 -32.29 -17.40 6.97
N ARG A 218 -31.78 -18.64 6.95
CA ARG A 218 -30.68 -19.03 6.06
C ARG A 218 -31.08 -18.92 4.59
N LEU A 219 -32.31 -19.30 4.22
CA LEU A 219 -32.82 -19.12 2.86
C LEU A 219 -32.88 -17.64 2.47
N GLU A 220 -33.40 -16.79 3.36
CA GLU A 220 -33.44 -15.34 3.12
C GLU A 220 -32.03 -14.74 2.97
N SER A 221 -31.07 -15.19 3.78
CA SER A 221 -29.67 -14.74 3.67
C SER A 221 -29.04 -15.12 2.32
N LEU A 222 -29.38 -16.29 1.76
CA LEU A 222 -28.91 -16.70 0.43
C LEU A 222 -29.53 -15.85 -0.68
N ASP A 223 -30.80 -15.45 -0.53
CA ASP A 223 -31.46 -14.56 -1.49
C ASP A 223 -30.83 -13.14 -1.47
N GLN A 224 -30.44 -12.66 -0.28
CA GLN A 224 -29.69 -11.42 -0.11
C GLN A 224 -28.25 -11.52 -0.67
N GLU A 225 -27.56 -12.63 -0.43
CA GLU A 225 -26.24 -12.93 -1.02
C GLU A 225 -26.32 -12.89 -2.55
N LEU A 226 -27.34 -13.53 -3.13
CA LEU A 226 -27.55 -13.52 -4.58
C LEU A 226 -27.70 -12.10 -5.14
N ALA A 227 -28.52 -11.27 -4.50
CA ALA A 227 -28.70 -9.89 -4.92
C ALA A 227 -27.38 -9.09 -4.85
N SER A 228 -26.61 -9.27 -3.77
CA SER A 228 -25.30 -8.64 -3.57
C SER A 228 -24.28 -9.08 -4.63
N GLU A 229 -24.13 -10.38 -4.85
CA GLU A 229 -23.14 -10.92 -5.78
C GLU A 229 -23.48 -10.60 -7.24
N LEU A 230 -24.76 -10.57 -7.61
CA LEU A 230 -25.19 -10.09 -8.94
C LEU A 230 -24.88 -8.60 -9.12
N ALA A 231 -25.13 -7.77 -8.10
CA ALA A 231 -24.79 -6.35 -8.15
C ALA A 231 -23.27 -6.15 -8.24
N ARG A 232 -22.49 -6.94 -7.51
CA ARG A 232 -21.02 -6.93 -7.61
C ARG A 232 -20.56 -7.33 -9.01
N HIS A 233 -21.08 -8.43 -9.56
CA HIS A 233 -20.75 -8.89 -10.90
C HIS A 233 -21.00 -7.79 -11.93
N ARG A 234 -22.18 -7.16 -11.92
CA ARG A 234 -22.51 -6.05 -12.83
C ARG A 234 -21.55 -4.88 -12.73
N ARG A 235 -21.24 -4.43 -11.50
CA ARG A 235 -20.26 -3.35 -11.29
C ARG A 235 -18.90 -3.71 -11.87
N LEU A 236 -18.43 -4.93 -11.69
CA LEU A 236 -17.13 -5.38 -12.16
C LEU A 236 -17.09 -5.58 -13.68
N THR A 237 -18.19 -5.96 -14.32
CA THR A 237 -18.28 -6.08 -15.78
C THR A 237 -18.51 -4.75 -16.48
N ASP A 238 -19.23 -3.81 -15.87
CA ASP A 238 -19.47 -2.48 -16.44
C ASP A 238 -18.25 -1.56 -16.34
N SER A 239 -17.33 -1.85 -15.40
CA SER A 239 -16.11 -1.06 -15.17
C SER A 239 -14.91 -1.50 -16.02
N GLY A 240 -15.05 -2.56 -16.83
CA GLY A 240 -13.99 -3.13 -17.67
C GLY A 240 -14.21 -2.90 -19.16
#